data_AF-Q0FKL9-F1
#
_entry.id   AF-Q0FKL9-F1
#
_cell.length_a   1.000
_cell.length_b   1.000
_cell.length_c   1.000
_cell.angle_alpha   90.00
_cell.angle_beta   90.00
_cell.angle_gamma   90.00
#
_symmetry.space_group_name_H-M   'P 1'
#
loop_
_entity.id
_entity.type
_entity.pdbx_description
1 polymer ?
#
loop_
_entity_poly.entity_id
_entity_poly.type
_entity_poly.pdbx_seq_one_letter_code
_entity_poly.pdbx_strand_id
1 'polypeptide(L)'
;MTNLLDPKFAASKASRKERQQASEPPVTAATERAMATILRSLNKQAKKEDAQERLRVKAINDTMPELIAAMDEEFLAPFFFGLERLATAANRRRIATHPLRPEIVDVLHEEADAEEARAAEEEERSKAQPTDSGAKPEKATPNGAAPVSASTT
;
A
#
# COMPACT_ATOMS: atom_id res chain seq x y z
N MET A 1 32.74 20.64 -47.97
CA MET A 1 31.93 20.61 -46.74
C MET A 1 32.88 20.60 -45.57
N THR A 2 32.67 21.54 -44.67
CA THR A 2 33.43 21.82 -43.46
C THR A 2 33.46 20.61 -42.52
N ASN A 3 34.55 20.41 -41.78
CA ASN A 3 34.56 20.71 -40.35
C ASN A 3 35.98 20.58 -39.79
N LEU A 4 36.41 21.69 -39.17
CA LEU A 4 37.58 21.86 -38.34
C LEU A 4 37.66 20.75 -37.28
N LEU A 5 38.70 19.93 -37.32
CA LEU A 5 39.26 19.41 -36.07
C LEU A 5 40.22 20.48 -35.56
N ASP A 6 39.70 21.36 -34.70
CA ASP A 6 40.54 22.28 -33.95
C ASP A 6 41.58 21.49 -33.15
N PRO A 7 42.89 21.75 -33.31
CA PRO A 7 43.95 21.04 -32.57
C PRO A 7 43.89 21.31 -31.06
N LYS A 8 43.05 22.26 -30.60
CA LYS A 8 42.73 22.48 -29.19
C LYS A 8 41.93 21.34 -28.55
N PHE A 9 41.27 20.48 -29.34
CA PHE A 9 40.54 19.31 -28.84
C PHE A 9 41.28 17.98 -29.05
N ALA A 10 42.44 18.00 -29.71
CA ALA A 10 43.36 16.85 -29.77
C ALA A 10 44.15 16.70 -28.46
N ALA A 11 43.52 16.99 -27.32
CA ALA A 11 44.09 16.76 -26.01
C ALA A 11 44.28 15.24 -25.84
N SER A 12 45.55 14.87 -25.87
CA SER A 12 46.12 13.53 -25.80
C SER A 12 45.39 12.59 -24.83
N LYS A 13 45.43 11.29 -25.10
CA LYS A 13 45.04 10.25 -24.12
C LYS A 13 45.76 10.40 -22.76
N ALA A 14 46.87 11.14 -22.71
CA ALA A 14 47.54 11.52 -21.47
C ALA A 14 46.70 12.51 -20.64
N SER A 15 46.08 13.52 -21.24
CA SER A 15 45.20 14.47 -20.53
C SER A 15 43.97 13.80 -19.91
N ARG A 16 43.43 12.76 -20.56
CA ARG A 16 42.31 11.97 -20.03
C ARG A 16 42.72 11.12 -18.82
N LYS A 17 43.96 10.60 -18.83
CA LYS A 17 44.52 9.81 -17.73
C LYS A 17 44.91 10.70 -16.54
N GLU A 18 45.44 11.89 -16.79
CA GLU A 18 45.69 12.92 -15.77
C GLU A 18 44.39 13.39 -15.11
N ARG A 19 43.31 13.56 -15.89
CA ARG A 19 41.98 13.92 -15.38
C ARG A 19 41.31 12.79 -14.58
N GLN A 20 41.60 11.53 -14.90
CA GLN A 20 41.12 10.36 -14.15
C GLN A 20 41.96 10.10 -12.88
N GLN A 21 43.24 10.45 -12.89
CA GLN A 21 44.10 10.37 -11.69
C GLN A 21 43.90 11.54 -10.73
N ALA A 22 43.33 12.65 -11.19
CA ALA A 22 43.02 13.82 -10.36
C ALA A 22 41.62 13.80 -9.71
N SER A 23 40.81 12.75 -9.91
CA SER A 23 39.41 12.74 -9.46
C SER A 23 39.06 11.74 -8.35
N GLU A 24 40.01 10.97 -7.83
CA GLU A 24 39.83 10.29 -6.55
C GLU A 24 40.47 11.15 -5.45
N PRO A 25 39.67 11.87 -4.64
CA PRO A 25 40.24 12.53 -3.48
C PRO A 25 40.88 11.43 -2.60
N PRO A 26 42.11 11.62 -2.09
CA PRO A 26 42.71 10.62 -1.22
C PRO A 26 41.78 10.43 -0.04
N VAL A 27 41.30 9.21 0.17
CA VAL A 27 40.67 8.84 1.44
C VAL A 27 41.78 8.93 2.49
N THR A 28 41.90 10.10 3.09
CA THR A 28 42.87 10.36 4.15
C THR A 28 42.46 9.60 5.41
N ALA A 29 43.41 9.27 6.27
CA ALA A 29 43.11 8.70 7.58
C ALA A 29 42.13 9.57 8.41
N ALA A 30 42.10 10.88 8.15
CA ALA A 30 41.14 11.81 8.75
C ALA A 30 39.71 11.58 8.22
N THR A 31 39.54 11.41 6.90
CA THR A 31 38.24 11.09 6.30
C THR A 31 37.75 9.70 6.70
N GLU A 32 38.63 8.69 6.80
CA GLU A 32 38.25 7.36 7.31
C GLU A 32 37.75 7.42 8.76
N ARG A 33 38.44 8.17 9.62
CA ARG A 33 38.01 8.37 11.02
C ARG A 33 36.69 9.12 11.11
N ALA A 34 36.47 10.13 10.26
CA ALA A 34 35.21 10.85 10.20
C ALA A 34 34.07 9.93 9.77
N MET A 35 34.26 9.14 8.71
CA MET A 35 33.27 8.17 8.24
C MET A 35 33.01 7.07 9.29
N ALA A 36 34.04 6.54 9.93
CA ALA A 36 33.89 5.56 11.01
C ALA A 36 33.10 6.11 12.21
N THR A 37 33.26 7.40 12.53
CA THR A 37 32.50 8.07 13.58
C THR A 37 31.03 8.22 13.19
N ILE A 38 30.75 8.62 11.94
CA ILE A 38 29.40 8.71 11.40
C ILE A 38 28.73 7.33 11.43
N LEU A 39 29.37 6.29 10.89
CA LEU A 39 28.85 4.92 10.89
C LEU A 39 28.60 4.38 12.31
N ARG A 40 29.48 4.70 13.27
CA ARG A 40 29.28 4.32 14.67
C ARG A 40 28.07 5.03 15.29
N SER A 41 27.89 6.32 14.99
CA SER A 41 26.75 7.11 15.50
C SER A 41 25.42 6.61 14.94
N LEU A 42 25.36 6.32 13.64
CA LEU A 42 24.18 5.76 12.97
C LEU A 42 23.84 4.37 13.52
N ASN A 43 24.83 3.49 13.65
CA ASN A 43 24.63 2.17 14.27
C ASN A 43 24.14 2.27 15.72
N LYS A 44 24.62 3.27 16.48
CA LYS A 44 24.16 3.50 17.86
C LYS A 44 22.72 3.99 17.90
N GLN A 45 22.32 4.85 16.96
CA GLN A 45 20.94 5.33 16.83
C GLN A 45 20.00 4.21 16.42
N ALA A 46 20.34 3.46 15.36
CA ALA A 46 19.55 2.30 14.91
C ALA A 46 19.33 1.28 16.04
N LYS A 47 20.39 0.92 16.78
CA LYS A 47 20.26 0.02 17.94
C LYS A 47 19.38 0.56 19.06
N LYS A 48 19.39 1.88 19.28
CA LYS A 48 18.53 2.52 20.28
C LYS A 48 17.07 2.49 19.83
N GLU A 49 16.80 2.77 18.57
CA GLU A 49 15.46 2.73 17.99
C GLU A 49 14.90 1.30 18.03
N ASP A 50 15.68 0.30 17.61
CA ASP A 50 15.31 -1.11 17.73
C ASP A 50 15.01 -1.52 19.17
N ALA A 51 15.83 -1.06 20.13
CA ALA A 51 15.62 -1.34 21.55
C ALA A 51 14.34 -0.68 22.07
N GLN A 52 14.05 0.56 21.68
CA GLN A 52 12.82 1.24 22.04
C GLN A 52 11.60 0.54 21.44
N GLU A 53 11.67 0.11 20.19
CA GLU A 53 10.57 -0.61 19.55
C GLU A 53 10.28 -1.94 20.25
N ARG A 54 11.33 -2.69 20.60
CA ARG A 54 11.18 -3.92 21.41
C ARG A 54 10.54 -3.63 22.76
N LEU A 55 10.88 -2.53 23.41
CA LEU A 55 10.27 -2.14 24.69
C LEU A 55 8.80 -1.75 24.54
N ARG A 56 8.42 -1.08 23.45
CA ARG A 56 7.02 -0.78 23.15
C ARG A 56 6.22 -2.05 22.93
N VAL A 57 6.71 -2.94 22.07
CA VAL A 57 6.07 -4.24 21.81
C VAL A 57 5.96 -5.06 23.08
N LYS A 58 7.02 -5.09 23.91
CA LYS A 58 6.99 -5.75 25.22
C LYS A 58 5.91 -5.17 26.13
N ALA A 59 5.84 -3.84 26.25
CA ALA A 59 4.84 -3.18 27.10
C ALA A 59 3.41 -3.52 26.65
N ILE A 60 3.15 -3.57 25.34
CA ILE A 60 1.86 -4.02 24.80
C ILE A 60 1.61 -5.47 25.20
N ASN A 61 2.54 -6.38 24.88
CA ASN A 61 2.38 -7.81 25.18
C ASN A 61 2.19 -8.11 26.67
N ASP A 62 2.84 -7.34 27.55
CA ASP A 62 2.71 -7.49 29.00
C ASP A 62 1.32 -7.03 29.49
N THR A 63 0.70 -6.06 28.81
CA THR A 63 -0.59 -5.46 29.21
C THR A 63 -1.81 -6.16 28.58
N MET A 64 -1.65 -6.70 27.37
CA MET A 64 -2.75 -7.30 26.61
C MET A 64 -3.53 -8.42 27.34
N PRO A 65 -2.90 -9.34 28.09
CA PRO A 65 -3.64 -10.39 28.81
C PRO A 65 -4.59 -9.83 29.87
N GLU A 66 -4.16 -8.82 30.63
CA GLU A 66 -4.98 -8.16 31.65
C GLU A 66 -6.14 -7.39 31.01
N LEU A 67 -5.88 -6.73 29.87
CA LEU A 67 -6.92 -6.06 29.09
C LEU A 67 -7.99 -7.05 28.65
N ILE A 68 -7.60 -8.17 28.02
CA ILE A 68 -8.55 -9.17 27.52
C ILE A 68 -9.37 -9.77 28.67
N ALA A 69 -8.73 -10.04 29.81
CA ALA A 69 -9.42 -10.57 30.98
C ALA A 69 -10.41 -9.58 31.62
N ALA A 70 -10.20 -8.27 31.43
CA ALA A 70 -11.07 -7.21 31.95
C ALA A 70 -12.19 -6.81 30.98
N MET A 71 -12.20 -7.33 29.74
CA MET A 71 -13.25 -7.01 28.76
C MET A 71 -14.53 -7.79 29.04
N ASP A 72 -15.66 -7.10 28.90
CA ASP A 72 -16.98 -7.75 28.97
C ASP A 72 -17.20 -8.68 27.76
N GLU A 73 -18.05 -9.69 27.95
CA GLU A 73 -18.37 -10.70 26.92
C GLU A 73 -18.86 -10.09 25.60
N GLU A 74 -19.60 -8.98 25.67
CA GLU A 74 -20.10 -8.24 24.49
C GLU A 74 -18.96 -7.72 23.61
N PHE A 75 -17.81 -7.35 24.19
CA PHE A 75 -16.67 -6.83 23.45
C PHE A 75 -15.67 -7.91 23.04
N LEU A 76 -15.68 -9.07 23.69
CA LEU A 76 -14.74 -10.16 23.38
C LEU A 76 -14.93 -10.70 21.96
N ALA A 77 -16.17 -10.94 21.53
CA ALA A 77 -16.46 -11.45 20.19
C ALA A 77 -15.96 -10.53 19.06
N PRO A 78 -16.34 -9.23 19.00
CA PRO A 78 -15.85 -8.33 17.95
C PRO A 78 -14.33 -8.12 18.03
N PHE A 79 -13.74 -8.15 19.22
CA PHE A 79 -12.29 -8.04 19.40
C PHE A 79 -11.53 -9.22 18.78
N PHE A 80 -11.91 -10.47 19.12
CA PHE A 80 -11.27 -11.66 18.57
C PHE A 80 -11.47 -11.78 17.06
N PHE A 81 -12.70 -11.51 16.59
CA PHE A 81 -13.00 -11.50 15.15
C PHE A 81 -12.10 -10.52 14.38
N GLY A 82 -12.00 -9.27 14.84
CA GLY A 82 -11.14 -8.26 14.21
C GLY A 82 -9.66 -8.65 14.24
N LEU A 83 -9.19 -9.18 15.38
CA LEU A 83 -7.80 -9.61 15.54
C LEU A 83 -7.45 -10.77 14.59
N GLU A 84 -8.35 -11.74 14.42
CA GLU A 84 -8.18 -12.89 13.52
C GLU A 84 -8.19 -12.48 12.05
N ARG A 85 -9.03 -11.53 11.66
CA ARG A 85 -9.06 -10.97 10.29
C ARG A 85 -7.75 -10.29 9.92
N LEU A 86 -7.14 -9.55 10.84
CA LEU A 86 -5.86 -8.85 10.62
C LEU A 86 -4.63 -9.77 10.72
N ALA A 87 -4.74 -10.87 11.46
CA ALA A 87 -3.63 -11.77 11.71
C ALA A 87 -3.20 -12.56 10.46
N THR A 88 -1.90 -12.88 10.39
CA THR A 88 -1.42 -13.91 9.46
C THR A 88 -2.08 -15.25 9.74
N ALA A 89 -2.16 -16.14 8.76
CA ALA A 89 -2.80 -17.46 8.93
C ALA A 89 -2.24 -18.27 10.12
N ALA A 90 -0.93 -18.19 10.36
CA ALA A 90 -0.30 -18.86 11.50
C ALA A 90 -0.72 -18.26 12.85
N ASN A 91 -0.85 -16.94 12.92
CA ASN A 91 -1.28 -16.26 14.14
C ASN A 91 -2.78 -16.43 14.37
N ARG A 92 -3.60 -16.36 13.32
CA ARG A 92 -5.04 -16.65 13.39
C ARG A 92 -5.31 -18.00 14.05
N ARG A 93 -4.61 -19.06 13.61
CA ARG A 93 -4.73 -20.39 14.23
C ARG A 93 -4.37 -20.43 15.72
N ARG A 94 -3.39 -19.63 16.16
CA ARG A 94 -3.03 -19.52 17.58
C ARG A 94 -4.07 -18.74 18.37
N ILE A 95 -4.58 -17.65 17.79
CA ILE A 95 -5.62 -16.81 18.41
C ILE A 95 -6.94 -17.60 18.54
N ALA A 96 -7.30 -18.41 17.54
CA ALA A 96 -8.49 -19.26 17.56
C ALA A 96 -8.50 -20.25 18.75
N THR A 97 -7.31 -20.61 19.27
CA THR A 97 -7.17 -21.49 20.44
C THR A 97 -7.16 -20.73 21.79
N HIS A 98 -7.43 -19.43 21.79
CA HIS A 98 -7.40 -18.64 23.02
C HIS A 98 -8.56 -18.99 23.97
N PRO A 99 -8.33 -19.22 25.27
CA PRO A 99 -9.36 -19.68 26.21
C PRO A 99 -10.56 -18.74 26.38
N LEU A 100 -10.35 -17.43 26.25
CA LEU A 100 -11.39 -16.41 26.37
C LEU A 100 -12.04 -16.05 25.02
N ARG A 101 -11.73 -16.78 23.95
CA ARG A 101 -12.35 -16.54 22.64
C ARG A 101 -13.77 -17.10 22.62
N PRO A 102 -14.80 -16.28 22.37
CA PRO A 102 -16.17 -16.78 22.24
C PRO A 102 -16.35 -17.65 20.98
N GLU A 103 -17.15 -18.71 21.07
CA GLU A 103 -17.44 -19.62 19.94
C GLU A 103 -18.14 -18.93 18.77
N ILE A 104 -18.91 -17.86 19.04
CA ILE A 104 -19.61 -17.09 18.01
C ILE A 104 -18.67 -16.48 16.97
N VAL A 105 -17.38 -16.32 17.29
CA VAL A 105 -16.37 -15.79 16.36
C VAL A 105 -16.20 -16.68 15.13
N ASP A 106 -16.36 -18.00 15.27
CA ASP A 106 -16.31 -18.91 14.11
C ASP A 106 -17.47 -18.63 13.13
N VAL A 107 -18.67 -18.44 13.66
CA VAL A 107 -19.86 -18.09 12.87
C VAL A 107 -19.68 -16.73 12.19
N LEU A 108 -19.14 -15.74 12.90
CA LEU A 108 -18.85 -14.42 12.33
C LEU A 108 -17.87 -14.49 11.15
N HIS A 109 -16.89 -15.41 11.19
CA HIS A 109 -16.00 -15.65 10.06
C HIS A 109 -16.71 -16.29 8.88
N GLU A 110 -17.54 -17.31 9.12
CA GLU A 110 -18.31 -17.95 8.05
C GLU A 110 -19.25 -16.95 7.35
N GLU A 111 -19.93 -16.11 8.13
CA GLU A 111 -20.83 -15.07 7.60
C GLU A 111 -20.05 -14.02 6.79
N ALA A 112 -18.94 -13.53 7.32
CA ALA A 112 -18.11 -12.53 6.64
C ALA A 112 -17.49 -13.07 5.35
N ASP A 113 -16.98 -14.31 5.35
CA ASP A 113 -16.40 -14.93 4.17
C ASP A 113 -17.49 -15.17 3.09
N ALA A 114 -18.71 -15.54 3.50
CA ALA A 114 -19.85 -15.69 2.59
C ALA A 114 -20.34 -14.34 2.02
N GLU A 115 -20.29 -13.26 2.81
CA GLU A 115 -20.60 -11.91 2.33
C GLU A 115 -19.54 -11.41 1.34
N GLU A 116 -18.26 -11.60 1.64
CA GLU A 116 -17.16 -11.23 0.74
C GLU A 116 -17.22 -11.99 -0.59
N ALA A 117 -17.54 -13.29 -0.56
CA ALA A 117 -17.74 -14.08 -1.76
C ALA A 117 -18.89 -13.54 -2.63
N ARG A 118 -20.04 -13.22 -2.01
CA ARG A 118 -21.19 -12.63 -2.72
C ARG A 118 -20.86 -11.26 -3.33
N ALA A 119 -20.17 -10.41 -2.58
CA ALA A 119 -19.75 -9.10 -3.06
C ALA A 119 -18.78 -9.20 -4.25
N ALA A 120 -17.82 -10.14 -4.19
CA ALA A 120 -16.89 -10.40 -5.29
C ALA A 120 -17.62 -10.90 -6.55
N GLU A 121 -18.59 -11.81 -6.42
CA GLU A 121 -19.40 -12.28 -7.54
C GLU A 121 -20.24 -11.15 -8.18
N GLU A 122 -20.80 -10.25 -7.37
CA GLU A 122 -21.54 -9.08 -7.86
C GLU A 122 -20.63 -8.07 -8.57
N GLU A 123 -19.43 -7.85 -8.04
CA GLU A 123 -18.41 -7.02 -8.68
C GLU A 123 -17.94 -7.61 -10.02
N GLU A 124 -17.77 -8.93 -10.11
CA GLU A 124 -17.45 -9.59 -11.38
C GLU A 124 -18.60 -9.49 -12.40
N ARG A 125 -19.85 -9.67 -11.96
CA ARG A 125 -21.03 -9.52 -12.84
C ARG A 125 -21.21 -8.10 -13.35
N SER A 126 -20.97 -7.09 -12.51
CA SER A 126 -21.07 -5.68 -12.91
C SER A 126 -19.95 -5.28 -13.89
N LYS A 127 -18.75 -5.84 -13.77
CA LYS A 127 -17.67 -5.68 -14.75
C LYS A 127 -17.93 -6.42 -16.08
N ALA A 128 -18.72 -7.49 -16.05
CA ALA A 128 -19.02 -8.33 -17.21
C ALA A 128 -20.26 -7.89 -18.03
N GLN A 129 -21.04 -6.88 -17.59
CA GLN A 129 -22.09 -6.27 -18.42
C GLN A 129 -21.51 -5.13 -19.26
N PRO A 130 -21.19 -5.34 -20.56
CA PRO A 130 -20.96 -4.22 -21.45
C PRO A 130 -22.26 -3.44 -21.61
N THR A 131 -22.17 -2.11 -21.49
CA THR A 131 -23.23 -1.18 -21.87
C THR A 131 -23.50 -1.31 -23.36
N ASP A 132 -24.38 -2.23 -23.74
CA ASP A 132 -24.97 -2.26 -25.07
C ASP A 132 -26.08 -1.19 -25.15
N SER A 133 -25.66 0.06 -25.32
CA SER A 133 -26.54 1.12 -25.80
C SER A 133 -25.89 1.82 -27.00
N GLY A 134 -25.50 1.02 -27.98
CA GLY A 134 -25.26 1.46 -29.35
C GLY A 134 -26.57 1.55 -30.14
N ALA A 135 -27.54 2.36 -29.69
CA ALA A 135 -28.75 2.64 -30.47
C ALA A 135 -28.47 3.78 -31.45
N LYS A 136 -28.29 3.42 -32.72
CA LYS A 136 -28.19 4.32 -33.89
C LYS A 136 -29.38 5.31 -33.96
N PRO A 137 -29.18 6.51 -34.55
CA PRO A 137 -30.22 7.53 -34.66
C PRO A 137 -31.26 7.13 -35.72
N GLU A 138 -32.48 6.83 -35.29
CA GLU A 138 -33.63 6.73 -36.20
C GLU A 138 -34.01 8.13 -36.72
N LYS A 139 -33.90 8.23 -38.02
CA LYS A 139 -34.24 9.36 -38.88
C LYS A 139 -35.76 9.51 -38.90
N ALA A 140 -36.31 10.43 -38.12
CA ALA A 140 -37.72 10.84 -38.22
C ALA A 140 -37.83 12.24 -38.84
N THR A 141 -38.20 12.29 -40.11
CA THR A 141 -38.79 13.47 -40.76
C THR A 141 -40.18 13.76 -40.21
N PRO A 142 -40.53 15.01 -39.89
CA PRO A 142 -41.93 15.44 -39.87
C PRO A 142 -42.17 16.49 -40.96
N ASN A 143 -43.00 16.15 -41.96
CA ASN A 143 -43.61 17.11 -42.86
C ASN A 143 -45.14 16.89 -42.84
N GLY A 144 -45.90 17.99 -42.76
CA GLY A 144 -47.36 18.04 -42.92
C GLY A 144 -48.14 18.00 -41.60
N ALA A 145 -48.40 19.16 -40.98
CA ALA A 145 -49.59 20.00 -41.18
C ALA A 145 -50.78 19.56 -40.30
N ALA A 146 -50.99 20.11 -39.10
CA ALA A 146 -51.57 21.43 -38.75
C ALA A 146 -52.99 21.22 -38.13
N PRO A 147 -53.67 22.26 -37.62
CA PRO A 147 -53.59 22.70 -36.23
C PRO A 147 -54.96 22.65 -35.51
N VAL A 148 -54.96 22.45 -34.19
CA VAL A 148 -56.14 22.66 -33.34
C VAL A 148 -56.20 24.11 -32.89
N SER A 149 -57.18 24.87 -33.40
CA SER A 149 -57.79 26.00 -32.67
C SER A 149 -59.03 26.54 -33.40
N ALA A 150 -60.10 26.67 -32.62
CA ALA A 150 -61.06 27.77 -32.59
C ALA A 150 -62.52 27.49 -33.01
N SER A 151 -63.38 27.73 -32.01
CA SER A 151 -64.61 28.52 -32.07
C SER A 151 -65.95 27.87 -32.44
N THR A 152 -66.79 27.74 -31.41
CA THR A 152 -67.99 28.57 -31.18
C THR A 152 -69.26 28.29 -32.00
N THR A 153 -70.29 27.90 -31.25
CA THR A 153 -71.76 27.88 -31.47
C THR A 153 -72.36 26.73 -32.27
#